data_AF-A0A7X9C9V8-F1
#
_entry.id   AF-A0A7X9C9V8-F1
#
_cell.length_a   1.000
_cell.length_b   1.000
_cell.length_c   1.000
_cell.angle_alpha   90.00
_cell.angle_beta   90.00
_cell.angle_gamma   90.00
#
_symmetry.space_group_name_H-M   'P 1'
#
loop_
_entity.id
_entity.type
_entity.pdbx_description
1 polymer ?
#
loop_
_entity_poly.entity_id
_entity_poly.type
_entity_poly.pdbx_seq_one_letter_code
_entity_poly.pdbx_strand_id
1 'polypeptide(L)'
;MPREHTHPTPSSEPAGGGDRRDFLRGAGLAGAGMLGAAAVAAAGPAHAERGRGEGNGRPPGELTWIAGDHHLHSQYSNDAMFRIDDQARRAVAGGLDWIVITDHGNEAFAEHSIAPQREDILAARERYDGELLIFNGLEWNIPAGEHTTLMMAPGDGEAEVLQ
;
A
#
# COMPACT_ATOMS: atom_id res chain seq x y z
N MET A 1 54.54 2.74 33.58
CA MET A 1 53.80 4.02 33.47
C MET A 1 52.40 3.69 32.95
N PRO A 2 51.33 3.99 33.68
CA PRO A 2 49.98 3.73 33.18
C PRO A 2 49.63 4.80 32.15
N ARG A 3 49.09 4.41 30.99
CA ARG A 3 48.47 5.35 30.05
C ARG A 3 47.08 5.66 30.59
N GLU A 4 46.86 6.91 30.98
CA GLU A 4 45.54 7.42 31.30
C GLU A 4 44.72 7.49 30.02
N HIS A 5 43.60 6.77 29.99
CA HIS A 5 42.58 6.91 28.96
C HIS A 5 41.65 8.07 29.37
N THR A 6 41.80 9.20 28.70
CA THR A 6 40.86 10.32 28.82
C THR A 6 39.60 9.99 28.01
N HIS A 7 38.49 9.69 28.69
CA HIS A 7 37.17 9.64 28.07
C HIS A 7 36.70 11.08 27.77
N PRO A 8 36.29 11.41 26.54
CA PRO A 8 35.62 12.68 26.28
C PRO A 8 34.22 12.64 26.90
N THR A 9 33.90 13.65 27.73
CA THR A 9 32.55 13.95 28.18
C THR A 9 31.68 14.32 26.97
N PRO A 10 30.45 13.77 26.83
CA PRO A 10 29.55 14.20 25.78
C PRO A 10 29.13 15.65 26.03
N SER A 11 29.43 16.52 25.06
CA SER A 11 28.88 17.86 24.95
C SER A 11 27.37 17.76 24.73
N SER A 12 26.60 18.46 25.57
CA SER A 12 25.16 18.62 25.43
C SER A 12 24.83 19.33 24.11
N GLU A 13 24.25 18.61 23.15
CA GLU A 13 23.66 19.19 21.94
C GLU A 13 22.28 19.79 22.23
N PRO A 14 21.89 20.88 21.55
CA PRO A 14 20.68 21.62 21.85
C PRO A 14 19.43 20.82 21.46
N ALA A 15 18.40 20.91 22.31
CA ALA A 15 17.07 20.40 22.04
C ALA A 15 16.45 21.14 20.84
N GLY A 16 16.55 20.52 19.66
CA GLY A 16 15.92 20.95 18.42
C GLY A 16 14.85 19.96 17.98
N GLY A 17 13.87 19.70 18.84
CA GLY A 17 12.67 18.93 18.49
C GLY A 17 11.75 19.78 17.62
N GLY A 18 11.87 19.63 16.30
CA GLY A 18 10.90 20.14 15.33
C GLY A 18 10.35 18.97 14.52
N ASP A 19 9.04 18.72 14.65
CA ASP A 19 8.34 17.66 13.93
C ASP A 19 8.42 17.96 12.43
N ARG A 20 8.89 16.99 11.62
CA ARG A 20 8.93 17.09 10.15
C ARG A 20 7.54 17.39 9.58
N ARG A 21 6.47 17.04 10.31
CA ARG A 21 5.09 17.37 9.97
C ARG A 21 4.78 18.87 10.05
N ASP A 22 5.42 19.63 10.92
CA ASP A 22 5.20 21.07 11.03
C ASP A 22 5.88 21.84 9.88
N PHE A 23 7.03 21.35 9.40
CA PHE A 23 7.69 21.90 8.21
C PHE A 23 6.83 21.76 6.95
N LEU A 24 6.18 20.60 6.75
CA LEU A 24 5.31 20.37 5.59
C LEU A 24 4.00 21.17 5.66
N ARG A 25 3.51 21.50 6.87
CA ARG A 25 2.36 22.40 7.06
C ARG A 25 2.70 23.86 6.74
N GLY A 26 3.93 24.30 7.02
CA GLY A 26 4.40 25.65 6.70
C GLY A 26 4.62 25.89 5.21
N ALA A 27 5.11 24.89 4.47
CA ALA A 27 5.39 25.01 3.03
C ALA A 27 4.12 25.18 2.17
N GLY A 28 2.96 24.66 2.63
CA GLY A 28 1.68 24.82 1.92
C GLY A 28 1.07 26.22 1.98
N LEU A 29 1.54 27.09 2.89
CA LEU A 29 0.99 28.45 3.07
C LEU A 29 1.77 29.54 2.33
N ALA A 30 2.95 29.24 1.77
CA ALA A 30 3.79 30.23 1.09
C ALA A 30 3.54 30.36 -0.43
N GLY A 31 2.54 29.66 -0.98
CA GLY A 31 2.25 29.62 -2.42
C GLY A 31 0.99 30.37 -2.89
N ALA A 32 0.37 31.20 -2.05
CA ALA A 32 -0.93 31.85 -2.35
C ALA A 32 -0.96 33.36 -2.08
N GLY A 33 0.09 34.09 -2.46
CA GLY A 33 -0.01 35.54 -2.69
C GLY A 33 0.11 35.76 -4.19
N MET A 34 -0.93 36.15 -4.94
CA MET A 34 -1.65 37.39 -4.79
C MET A 34 -2.90 37.33 -5.69
N LEU A 35 -4.10 37.25 -5.11
CA LEU A 35 -5.42 37.69 -5.62
C LEU A 35 -6.54 37.04 -4.77
N GLY A 36 -7.27 37.83 -3.98
CA GLY A 36 -8.59 37.44 -3.45
C GLY A 36 -8.68 37.07 -1.97
N ALA A 37 -8.48 38.04 -1.05
CA ALA A 37 -8.66 37.88 0.39
C ALA A 37 -10.12 37.65 0.86
N ALA A 38 -11.05 37.30 -0.03
CA ALA A 38 -12.47 37.08 0.30
C ALA A 38 -12.94 35.61 0.15
N ALA A 39 -12.12 34.70 -0.38
CA ALA A 39 -12.56 33.32 -0.66
C ALA A 39 -12.07 32.26 0.36
N VAL A 40 -11.19 32.61 1.30
CA VAL A 40 -10.48 31.62 2.14
C VAL A 40 -11.32 31.10 3.33
N ALA A 41 -12.46 31.73 3.64
CA ALA A 41 -13.28 31.32 4.79
C ALA A 41 -14.26 30.14 4.52
N ALA A 42 -14.32 29.62 3.29
CA ALA A 42 -15.28 28.57 2.90
C ALA A 42 -14.66 27.25 2.44
N ALA A 43 -13.34 27.10 2.51
CA ALA A 43 -12.68 25.83 2.19
C ALA A 43 -12.73 24.91 3.42
N GLY A 44 -13.88 24.26 3.64
CA GLY A 44 -13.93 23.07 4.48
C GLY A 44 -13.00 21.97 3.93
N PRO A 45 -12.59 20.98 4.74
CA PRO A 45 -11.79 19.86 4.24
C PRO A 45 -12.51 19.22 3.04
N ALA A 46 -11.82 19.13 1.91
CA ALA A 46 -12.30 18.39 0.76
C ALA A 46 -12.25 16.90 1.11
N HIS A 47 -13.37 16.36 1.58
CA HIS A 47 -13.58 14.93 1.60
C HIS A 47 -13.86 14.51 0.16
N ALA A 48 -13.01 13.67 -0.42
CA ALA A 48 -13.36 12.97 -1.65
C ALA A 48 -14.62 12.14 -1.35
N GLU A 49 -15.75 12.52 -1.93
CA GLU A 49 -16.95 11.71 -1.91
C GLU A 49 -16.63 10.42 -2.66
N ARG A 50 -16.38 9.34 -1.90
CA ARG A 50 -16.37 8.00 -2.48
C ARG A 50 -17.81 7.70 -2.85
N GLY A 51 -18.16 7.93 -4.10
CA GLY A 51 -19.23 7.18 -4.72
C GLY A 51 -18.86 5.70 -4.58
N ARG A 52 -19.35 5.05 -3.52
CA ARG A 52 -19.36 3.59 -3.40
C ARG A 52 -20.20 3.14 -4.59
N GLY A 53 -19.53 2.67 -5.64
CA GLY A 53 -20.18 2.18 -6.84
C GLY A 53 -20.99 0.96 -6.47
N GLU A 54 -22.27 1.16 -6.18
CA GLU A 54 -23.25 0.08 -6.10
C GLU A 54 -23.23 -0.67 -7.44
N GLY A 55 -23.05 -1.98 -7.34
CA GLY A 55 -22.77 -2.85 -8.45
C GLY A 55 -23.82 -2.82 -9.56
N ASN A 56 -23.32 -3.11 -10.76
CA ASN A 56 -24.05 -3.71 -11.88
C ASN A 56 -25.24 -2.91 -12.42
N GLY A 57 -24.99 -1.69 -12.94
CA GLY A 57 -26.00 -0.95 -13.69
C GLY A 57 -25.55 0.35 -14.37
N ARG A 58 -24.25 0.69 -14.38
CA ARG A 58 -23.79 1.94 -15.00
C ARG A 58 -23.87 1.82 -16.54
N PRO A 59 -24.54 2.76 -17.25
CA PRO A 59 -24.55 2.75 -18.70
C PRO A 59 -23.12 2.75 -19.26
N PRO A 60 -22.85 2.03 -20.36
CA PRO A 60 -21.51 1.93 -20.93
C PRO A 60 -21.04 3.33 -21.36
N GLY A 61 -20.11 3.91 -20.60
CA GLY A 61 -19.55 5.23 -20.93
C GLY A 61 -18.86 5.98 -19.77
N GLU A 62 -19.16 5.67 -18.51
CA GLU A 62 -18.52 6.35 -17.37
C GLU A 62 -17.53 5.42 -16.68
N LEU A 63 -16.25 5.55 -17.03
CA LEU A 63 -15.15 4.94 -16.28
C LEU A 63 -14.93 5.74 -14.98
N THR A 64 -14.63 5.04 -13.90
CA THR A 64 -14.33 5.66 -12.60
C THR A 64 -12.85 5.49 -12.26
N TRP A 65 -12.26 6.51 -11.64
CA TRP A 65 -10.93 6.40 -11.05
C TRP A 65 -11.04 5.68 -9.71
N ILE A 66 -10.16 4.70 -9.49
CA ILE A 66 -10.08 3.91 -8.25
C ILE A 66 -8.64 3.92 -7.73
N ALA A 67 -8.49 4.00 -6.41
CA ALA A 67 -7.20 3.94 -5.74
C ALA A 67 -6.84 2.47 -5.44
N GLY A 68 -5.57 2.12 -5.57
CA GLY A 68 -5.12 0.79 -5.16
C GLY A 68 -3.63 0.68 -4.97
N ASP A 69 -3.24 -0.48 -4.45
CA ASP A 69 -1.86 -0.87 -4.21
C ASP A 69 -1.52 -2.08 -5.07
N HIS A 70 -0.54 -1.90 -5.94
CA HIS A 70 -0.19 -2.89 -6.96
C HIS A 70 0.90 -3.87 -6.55
N HIS A 71 1.53 -3.71 -5.37
CA HIS A 71 2.68 -4.54 -4.98
C HIS A 71 2.71 -4.74 -3.46
N LEU A 72 2.12 -5.85 -2.98
CA LEU A 72 2.08 -6.21 -1.56
C LEU A 72 2.56 -7.62 -1.32
N HIS A 73 3.44 -7.78 -0.34
CA HIS A 73 3.88 -9.09 0.11
C HIS A 73 3.11 -9.50 1.37
N SER A 74 2.91 -10.80 1.52
CA SER A 74 2.22 -11.44 2.61
C SER A 74 3.17 -12.41 3.34
N GLN A 75 2.65 -13.07 4.38
CA GLN A 75 3.37 -14.12 5.10
C GLN A 75 3.88 -15.28 4.22
N TYR A 76 3.43 -15.39 2.97
CA TYR A 76 3.89 -16.40 2.02
C TYR A 76 5.18 -16.01 1.30
N SER A 77 5.60 -14.74 1.42
CA SER A 77 6.90 -14.26 0.97
C SER A 77 7.94 -14.31 2.10
N ASN A 78 9.22 -14.46 1.74
CA ASN A 78 10.33 -14.56 2.70
C ASN A 78 10.70 -13.21 3.35
N ASP A 79 10.15 -12.10 2.87
CA ASP A 79 10.44 -10.73 3.31
C ASP A 79 9.24 -10.04 3.98
N ALA A 80 8.12 -10.76 4.17
CA ALA A 80 6.91 -10.22 4.76
C ALA A 80 6.34 -11.12 5.86
N MET A 81 5.50 -10.52 6.70
CA MET A 81 5.00 -11.15 7.93
C MET A 81 3.49 -10.99 8.15
N PHE A 82 2.82 -10.18 7.32
CA PHE A 82 1.40 -9.88 7.52
C PHE A 82 0.53 -10.86 6.74
N ARG A 83 -0.59 -11.26 7.35
CA ARG A 83 -1.63 -12.06 6.70
C ARG A 83 -2.24 -11.27 5.55
N ILE A 84 -2.72 -11.96 4.51
CA ILE A 84 -3.51 -11.33 3.43
C ILE A 84 -4.72 -10.56 4.01
N ASP A 85 -5.38 -11.13 5.03
CA ASP A 85 -6.48 -10.47 5.74
C ASP A 85 -6.08 -9.16 6.45
N ASP A 86 -4.88 -9.11 7.05
CA ASP A 86 -4.39 -7.87 7.69
C ASP A 86 -4.15 -6.78 6.65
N GLN A 87 -3.62 -7.15 5.48
CA GLN A 87 -3.42 -6.23 4.36
C GLN A 87 -4.77 -5.73 3.83
N ALA A 88 -5.73 -6.63 3.60
CA ALA A 88 -7.08 -6.28 3.13
C ALA A 88 -7.82 -5.36 4.12
N ARG A 89 -7.78 -5.69 5.42
CA ARG A 89 -8.36 -4.84 6.47
C ARG A 89 -7.77 -3.43 6.47
N ARG A 90 -6.45 -3.31 6.31
CA ARG A 90 -5.76 -2.01 6.25
C ARG A 90 -6.05 -1.26 4.96
N ALA A 91 -6.16 -1.97 3.84
CA ALA A 91 -6.54 -1.40 2.55
C ALA A 91 -7.93 -0.78 2.63
N VAL A 92 -8.93 -1.50 3.15
CA VAL A 92 -10.29 -0.95 3.38
C VAL A 92 -10.25 0.26 4.32
N ALA A 93 -9.55 0.16 5.46
CA ALA A 93 -9.45 1.26 6.42
C ALA A 93 -8.72 2.50 5.85
N GLY A 94 -7.75 2.29 4.97
CA GLY A 94 -7.03 3.33 4.23
C GLY A 94 -7.79 3.85 3.01
N GLY A 95 -8.89 3.20 2.64
CA GLY A 95 -9.66 3.53 1.46
C GLY A 95 -8.91 3.19 0.16
N LEU A 96 -8.38 1.99 0.04
CA LEU A 96 -8.07 1.44 -1.28
C LEU A 96 -9.30 0.72 -1.80
N ASP A 97 -9.53 0.83 -3.11
CA ASP A 97 -10.61 0.13 -3.80
C ASP A 97 -10.12 -1.22 -4.35
N TRP A 98 -8.79 -1.38 -4.51
CA TRP A 98 -8.18 -2.64 -4.90
C TRP A 98 -6.75 -2.82 -4.35
N ILE A 99 -6.34 -4.08 -4.22
CA ILE A 99 -4.95 -4.48 -3.91
C ILE A 99 -4.51 -5.69 -4.74
N VAL A 100 -3.21 -5.90 -4.87
CA VAL A 100 -2.61 -7.10 -5.47
C VAL A 100 -1.67 -7.76 -4.47
N ILE A 101 -1.84 -9.06 -4.22
CA ILE A 101 -0.90 -9.85 -3.42
C ILE A 101 0.17 -10.41 -4.35
N THR A 102 1.40 -9.91 -4.27
CA THR A 102 2.52 -10.17 -5.19
C THR A 102 3.70 -10.82 -4.45
N ASP A 103 3.45 -11.95 -3.78
CA ASP A 103 4.53 -12.68 -3.10
C ASP A 103 5.64 -13.11 -4.07
N HIS A 104 6.88 -13.29 -3.57
CA HIS A 104 8.02 -13.72 -4.38
C HIS A 104 7.81 -15.11 -5.00
N GLY A 105 8.00 -15.21 -6.32
CA GLY A 105 8.15 -16.49 -7.02
C GLY A 105 9.51 -17.12 -6.73
N ASN A 106 9.55 -18.09 -5.83
CA ASN A 106 10.72 -18.92 -5.55
C ASN A 106 10.31 -20.40 -5.35
N GLU A 107 11.31 -21.29 -5.29
CA GLU A 107 11.06 -22.75 -5.19
C GLU A 107 10.19 -23.12 -3.98
N ALA A 108 10.46 -22.53 -2.81
CA ALA A 108 9.66 -22.79 -1.61
C ALA A 108 8.21 -22.28 -1.75
N PHE A 109 8.02 -21.12 -2.40
CA PHE A 109 6.69 -20.60 -2.68
C PHE A 109 5.92 -21.52 -3.63
N ALA A 110 6.55 -21.95 -4.73
CA ALA A 110 5.93 -22.84 -5.70
C ALA A 110 5.57 -24.22 -5.10
N GLU A 111 6.42 -24.75 -4.21
CA GLU A 111 6.22 -26.06 -3.60
C GLU A 111 5.18 -26.05 -2.46
N HIS A 112 5.08 -24.94 -1.71
CA HIS A 112 4.35 -24.94 -0.43
C HIS A 112 3.30 -23.84 -0.27
N SER A 113 3.45 -22.71 -0.95
CA SER A 113 2.66 -21.50 -0.64
C SER A 113 1.47 -21.28 -1.57
N ILE A 114 1.51 -21.72 -2.83
CA ILE A 114 0.43 -21.42 -3.81
C ILE A 114 -0.95 -21.84 -3.29
N ALA A 115 -1.10 -23.07 -2.82
CA ALA A 115 -2.39 -23.59 -2.36
C ALA A 115 -2.95 -22.85 -1.12
N PRO A 116 -2.20 -22.72 0.00
CA PRO A 116 -2.70 -21.99 1.16
C PRO A 116 -2.85 -20.48 0.92
N GLN A 117 -1.97 -19.86 0.11
CA GLN A 117 -2.12 -18.46 -0.29
C GLN A 117 -3.43 -18.25 -1.05
N ARG A 118 -3.73 -19.12 -2.03
CA ARG A 118 -4.99 -19.07 -2.78
C ARG A 118 -6.20 -19.20 -1.84
N GLU A 119 -6.16 -20.10 -0.86
CA GLU A 119 -7.22 -20.24 0.14
C GLU A 119 -7.43 -18.93 0.91
N ASP A 120 -6.34 -18.31 1.40
CA ASP A 120 -6.39 -17.03 2.11
C ASP A 120 -6.89 -15.88 1.23
N ILE A 121 -6.54 -15.84 -0.06
CA ILE A 121 -7.06 -14.86 -1.03
C ILE A 121 -8.57 -15.03 -1.21
N LEU A 122 -9.05 -16.26 -1.38
CA LEU A 122 -10.47 -16.54 -1.53
C LEU A 122 -11.25 -16.17 -0.27
N ALA A 123 -10.72 -16.51 0.91
CA ALA A 123 -11.32 -16.14 2.19
C ALA A 123 -11.35 -14.61 2.39
N ALA A 124 -10.30 -13.89 1.98
CA ALA A 124 -10.27 -12.44 2.04
C ALA A 124 -11.28 -11.81 1.06
N ARG A 125 -11.39 -12.35 -0.17
CA ARG A 125 -12.39 -11.89 -1.16
C ARG A 125 -13.81 -12.07 -0.64
N GLU A 126 -14.12 -13.21 -0.03
CA GLU A 126 -15.43 -13.45 0.59
C GLU A 126 -15.71 -12.44 1.71
N ARG A 127 -14.70 -12.18 2.55
CA ARG A 127 -14.85 -11.27 3.71
C ARG A 127 -15.05 -9.81 3.34
N TYR A 128 -14.34 -9.33 2.31
CA TYR A 128 -14.34 -7.93 1.89
C TYR A 128 -15.09 -7.70 0.57
N ASP A 129 -15.99 -8.61 0.22
CA ASP A 129 -16.82 -8.52 -0.98
C ASP A 129 -17.60 -7.19 -1.00
N GLY A 130 -17.56 -6.51 -2.15
CA GLY A 130 -18.14 -5.18 -2.32
C GLY A 130 -17.38 -4.02 -1.67
N GLU A 131 -16.34 -4.28 -0.86
CA GLU A 131 -15.51 -3.24 -0.23
C GLU A 131 -14.12 -3.13 -0.86
N LEU A 132 -13.52 -4.26 -1.28
CA LEU A 132 -12.16 -4.31 -1.82
C LEU A 132 -12.03 -5.36 -2.92
N LEU A 133 -11.48 -4.97 -4.07
CA LEU A 133 -11.04 -5.92 -5.09
C LEU A 133 -9.66 -6.46 -4.75
N ILE A 134 -9.53 -7.78 -4.60
CA ILE A 134 -8.25 -8.42 -4.29
C ILE A 134 -7.80 -9.22 -5.51
N PHE A 135 -6.66 -8.86 -6.07
CA PHE A 135 -6.05 -9.56 -7.20
C PHE A 135 -4.95 -10.50 -6.69
N ASN A 136 -4.83 -11.66 -7.34
CA ASN A 136 -3.67 -12.50 -7.16
C ASN A 136 -2.53 -12.01 -8.09
N GLY A 137 -1.30 -12.18 -7.63
CA GLY A 137 -0.12 -11.54 -8.17
C GLY A 137 1.14 -12.38 -8.01
N LEU A 138 2.19 -12.00 -8.73
CA LEU A 138 3.53 -12.55 -8.56
C LEU A 138 4.54 -11.43 -8.70
N GLU A 139 5.47 -11.32 -7.75
CA GLU A 139 6.74 -10.65 -8.04
C GLU A 139 7.66 -11.63 -8.77
N TRP A 140 7.77 -11.44 -10.09
CA TRP A 140 8.61 -12.27 -10.93
C TRP A 140 10.03 -11.70 -11.00
N ASN A 141 11.00 -12.52 -10.57
CA ASN A 141 12.42 -12.28 -10.76
C ASN A 141 12.80 -12.47 -12.23
N ILE A 142 13.09 -11.38 -12.94
CA ILE A 142 13.42 -11.43 -14.36
C ILE A 142 14.86 -11.96 -14.52
N PRO A 143 15.11 -12.97 -15.37
CA PRO A 143 16.47 -13.42 -15.65
C PRO A 143 17.36 -12.27 -16.14
N ALA A 144 18.44 -12.00 -15.40
CA ALA A 144 19.35 -10.88 -15.64
C ALA A 144 18.70 -9.47 -15.60
N GLY A 145 17.52 -9.35 -15.00
CA GLY A 145 16.83 -8.09 -14.70
C GLY A 145 16.63 -7.89 -13.21
N GLU A 146 15.80 -6.89 -12.86
CA GLU A 146 15.27 -6.72 -11.50
C GLU A 146 13.99 -7.57 -11.35
N HIS A 147 12.88 -6.96 -10.96
CA HIS A 147 11.59 -7.60 -10.73
C HIS A 147 10.46 -6.92 -11.50
N THR A 148 9.40 -7.67 -11.77
CA THR A 148 8.13 -7.13 -12.27
C THR A 148 6.96 -7.73 -11.52
N THR A 149 5.90 -6.94 -11.34
CA THR A 149 4.60 -7.46 -10.92
C THR A 149 3.89 -8.09 -12.11
N LEU A 150 3.41 -9.31 -11.92
CA LEU A 150 2.32 -9.88 -12.70
C LEU A 150 1.03 -9.71 -11.89
N MET A 151 -0.04 -9.21 -12.51
CA MET A 151 -1.36 -9.03 -11.90
C MET A 151 -2.37 -9.85 -12.68
N MET A 152 -3.05 -10.80 -12.02
CA MET A 152 -4.00 -11.70 -12.67
C MET A 152 -5.43 -11.22 -12.48
N ALA A 153 -6.21 -11.25 -13.55
CA ALA A 153 -7.65 -11.11 -13.42
C ALA A 153 -8.20 -12.21 -12.49
N PRO A 154 -9.07 -11.87 -11.51
CA PRO A 154 -9.65 -12.86 -10.61
C PRO A 154 -10.37 -13.97 -11.37
N GLY A 155 -10.04 -15.22 -11.06
CA GLY A 155 -10.68 -16.37 -11.70
C GLY A 155 -9.97 -17.70 -11.43
N ASP A 156 -10.53 -18.78 -11.96
CA ASP A 156 -10.11 -20.16 -11.62
C ASP A 156 -8.65 -20.47 -11.95
N GLY A 157 -8.10 -19.86 -13.00
CA GLY A 157 -6.73 -20.09 -13.47
C GLY A 157 -5.68 -19.12 -12.92
N GLU A 158 -6.04 -18.19 -12.03
CA GLU A 158 -5.11 -17.13 -11.58
C GLU A 158 -3.87 -17.67 -10.86
N ALA A 159 -3.97 -18.82 -10.20
CA ALA A 159 -2.87 -19.42 -9.45
C ALA A 159 -1.95 -20.29 -10.32
N GLU A 160 -2.38 -20.67 -11.53
CA GLU A 160 -1.62 -21.57 -12.42
C GLU A 160 -0.34 -20.92 -12.98
N VAL A 161 -0.29 -19.58 -12.98
CA VAL A 161 0.82 -18.79 -13.51
C VAL A 161 1.82 -18.35 -12.43
N LEU A 162 1.68 -18.85 -11.20
CA LEU A 162 2.51 -18.48 -10.04
C LEU A 162 3.68 -19.43 -9.77
N GLN A 163 4.10 -20.20 -10.77
CA GLN A 163 5.19 -21.19 -10.69
C GLN A 163 6.52 -20.64 -11.19
#